data_AF-A0A0S8BVL4-F1
#
_entry.id   AF-A0A0S8BVL4-F1
#
_cell.length_a   1.000
_cell.length_b   1.000
_cell.length_c   1.000
_cell.angle_alpha   90.00
_cell.angle_beta   90.00
_cell.angle_gamma   90.00
#
_symmetry.space_group_name_H-M   'P 1'
#
loop_
_entity.id
_entity.type
_entity.pdbx_description
1 polymer ?
#
loop_
_entity_poly.entity_id
_entity_poly.type
_entity_poly.pdbx_seq_one_letter_code
_entity_poly.pdbx_strand_id
1 'polypeptide(L)'
;MDLFLSTRCLQCGADISFEEESTVIQCQYCGCALHITGRSGVVRTYVAPRNDVKRMKQAIHSVMKGANAKGALVSEKGLFFAPYWRIKGMLFRWIFGKNVRGETIKELKTKQLDHTFPAYHGFNLGLRSLGIRPGTLKLFFFDRSEMSKLGSMVKVAVPFKEAVHHGTSLTEVGLDETDMRIKLERTRLIGERYSMIYFPFWMIRLSVGKESRILILDAVANQVTRILTQEQWDEMMAKAAKQPDTVSFKNVSFIPFKCPNCGWALPMNRFDIIHLCATCQQAWMERGGRFKAVRFEAAAPPKGGEQALVYLPFWVFQAEIHSNGQRVFPLVSHKGLSERGPSPHSVLRACGVGPKYCGPKQAGCWCDSEPAIL
;
A
#
# COMPACT_ATOMS: atom_id res chain seq x y z
N MET A 1 1.81 -3.43 -14.24
CA MET A 1 1.03 -2.18 -14.32
C MET A 1 1.57 -1.30 -13.22
N ASP A 2 2.30 -0.27 -13.61
CA ASP A 2 3.15 0.46 -12.67
C ASP A 2 2.31 1.54 -12.00
N LEU A 3 2.12 1.37 -10.70
CA LEU A 3 1.30 2.23 -9.85
C LEU A 3 2.16 3.40 -9.39
N PHE A 4 1.78 4.62 -9.75
CA PHE A 4 2.57 5.81 -9.43
C PHE A 4 1.95 6.64 -8.31
N LEU A 5 2.75 6.89 -7.27
CA LEU A 5 2.52 7.94 -6.29
C LEU A 5 3.16 9.23 -6.79
N SER A 6 2.69 10.37 -6.28
CA SER A 6 3.28 11.66 -6.60
C SER A 6 3.31 12.61 -5.42
N THR A 7 4.37 13.40 -5.38
CA THR A 7 4.65 14.40 -4.36
C THR A 7 5.48 15.54 -4.94
N ARG A 8 5.65 16.63 -4.20
CA ARG A 8 6.61 17.69 -4.55
C ARG A 8 7.96 17.40 -3.93
N CYS A 9 9.03 17.66 -4.67
CA CYS A 9 10.38 17.59 -4.15
C CYS A 9 10.61 18.67 -3.08
N LEU A 10 11.07 18.29 -1.90
CA LEU A 10 11.34 19.24 -0.81
C LEU A 10 12.53 20.17 -1.08
N GLN A 11 13.36 19.87 -2.08
CA GLN A 11 14.53 20.67 -2.42
C GLN A 11 14.24 21.71 -3.51
N CYS A 12 13.55 21.34 -4.59
CA CYS A 12 13.32 22.21 -5.75
C CYS A 12 11.85 22.49 -6.07
N GLY A 13 10.90 21.90 -5.33
CA GLY A 13 9.47 22.09 -5.54
C GLY A 13 8.87 21.32 -6.72
N ALA A 14 9.69 20.68 -7.57
CA ALA A 14 9.21 19.97 -8.75
C ALA A 14 8.35 18.75 -8.39
N ASP A 15 7.33 18.48 -9.21
CA ASP A 15 6.49 17.29 -9.07
C ASP A 15 7.27 16.03 -9.45
N ILE A 16 7.36 15.10 -8.52
CA ILE A 16 8.06 13.82 -8.67
C ILE A 16 7.06 12.68 -8.59
N SER A 17 7.10 11.79 -9.58
CA SER A 17 6.29 10.57 -9.66
C SER A 17 7.19 9.35 -9.54
N PHE A 18 6.75 8.37 -8.77
CA PHE A 18 7.55 7.18 -8.47
C PHE A 18 6.63 5.99 -8.15
N GLU A 19 7.18 4.79 -8.26
CA GLU A 19 6.42 3.56 -8.03
C GLU A 19 5.97 3.48 -6.58
N GLU A 20 4.72 3.07 -6.37
CA GLU A 20 4.09 2.97 -5.05
C GLU A 20 4.94 2.21 -4.05
N GLU A 21 5.75 1.24 -4.48
CA GLU A 21 6.57 0.38 -3.62
C GLU A 21 7.93 0.98 -3.24
N SER A 22 8.31 2.12 -3.82
CA SER A 22 9.61 2.76 -3.59
C SER A 22 9.76 3.26 -2.14
N THR A 23 10.74 2.76 -1.40
CA THR A 23 11.15 3.30 -0.08
C THR A 23 12.04 4.53 -0.23
N VAL A 24 12.76 4.63 -1.35
CA VAL A 24 13.67 5.72 -1.69
C VAL A 24 13.34 6.26 -3.08
N ILE A 25 13.38 7.59 -3.22
CA ILE A 25 13.08 8.29 -4.47
C ILE A 25 14.18 9.29 -4.79
N GLN A 26 14.48 9.44 -6.08
CA GLN A 26 15.39 10.47 -6.57
C GLN A 26 14.62 11.48 -7.41
N CYS A 27 14.80 12.76 -7.11
CA CYS A 27 14.23 13.81 -7.93
C CYS A 27 14.97 13.88 -9.27
N GLN A 28 14.23 13.74 -10.37
CA GLN A 28 14.80 13.82 -11.72
C GLN A 28 15.25 15.24 -12.10
N TYR A 29 14.83 16.26 -11.35
CA TYR A 29 15.15 17.67 -11.63
C TYR A 29 16.39 18.15 -10.89
N CYS A 30 16.46 17.97 -9.57
CA CYS A 30 17.59 18.43 -8.75
C CYS A 30 18.54 17.30 -8.31
N GLY A 31 18.24 16.04 -8.62
CA GLY A 31 19.06 14.88 -8.23
C GLY A 31 18.98 14.49 -6.75
N CYS A 32 18.27 15.26 -5.91
CA CYS A 32 18.17 14.98 -4.47
C CYS A 32 17.48 13.63 -4.21
N ALA A 33 18.10 12.80 -3.38
CA ALA A 33 17.58 11.51 -2.94
C ALA A 33 16.91 11.61 -1.58
N LEU A 34 15.69 11.10 -1.48
CA LEU A 34 14.83 11.18 -0.32
C LEU A 34 14.34 9.79 0.07
N HIS A 35 14.39 9.46 1.35
CA HIS A 35 13.73 8.28 1.90
C HIS A 35 12.32 8.64 2.37
N ILE A 36 11.34 7.83 1.99
CA ILE A 36 9.95 7.98 2.41
C ILE A 36 9.80 7.38 3.80
N THR A 37 9.33 8.14 4.78
CA THR A 37 9.13 7.66 6.15
C THR A 37 7.65 7.50 6.48
N GLY A 38 7.36 6.72 7.53
CA GLY A 38 5.98 6.46 7.95
C GLY A 38 5.28 5.39 7.11
N ARG A 39 6.01 4.72 6.22
CA ARG A 39 5.54 3.57 5.43
C ARG A 39 5.28 2.31 6.27
N SER A 40 5.77 2.27 7.51
CA SER A 40 5.45 1.21 8.47
C SER A 40 3.99 1.27 8.96
N GLY A 41 3.28 2.36 8.69
CA GLY A 41 1.86 2.50 8.98
C GLY A 41 0.99 2.49 7.71
N VAL A 42 -0.30 2.75 7.89
CA VAL A 42 -1.25 2.88 6.78
C VAL A 42 -0.97 4.18 6.02
N VAL A 43 -0.48 4.05 4.80
CA VAL A 43 -0.28 5.19 3.89
C VAL A 43 -1.64 5.70 3.42
N ARG A 44 -1.83 7.02 3.49
CA ARG A 44 -3.01 7.71 2.96
C ARG A 44 -2.67 8.42 1.67
N THR A 45 -3.52 8.22 0.67
CA THR A 45 -3.46 8.92 -0.61
C THR A 45 -4.82 9.48 -0.98
N TYR A 46 -4.87 10.36 -1.97
CA TYR A 46 -6.10 10.82 -2.56
C TYR A 46 -6.00 10.84 -4.09
N VAL A 47 -7.18 10.81 -4.72
CA VAL A 47 -7.31 11.01 -6.16
C VAL A 47 -7.74 12.46 -6.41
N ALA A 48 -7.04 13.17 -7.29
CA ALA A 48 -7.45 14.52 -7.65
C ALA A 48 -8.77 14.50 -8.46
N PRO A 49 -9.74 15.39 -8.16
CA PRO A 49 -10.96 15.49 -8.95
C PRO A 49 -10.67 15.97 -10.37
N ARG A 50 -11.46 15.50 -11.34
CA ARG A 50 -11.44 15.96 -12.74
C ARG A 50 -12.65 16.85 -12.99
N ASN A 51 -12.40 18.09 -13.35
CA ASN A 51 -13.46 19.06 -13.62
C ASN A 51 -13.84 19.10 -15.12
N ASP A 52 -14.40 18.00 -15.64
CA ASP A 52 -14.94 17.97 -17.01
C ASP A 52 -16.36 18.55 -17.02
N VAL A 53 -16.44 19.86 -17.24
CA VAL A 53 -17.70 20.63 -17.24
C VAL A 53 -18.68 20.08 -18.28
N LYS A 54 -18.21 19.65 -19.45
CA LYS A 54 -19.07 19.14 -20.52
C LYS A 54 -19.73 17.83 -20.09
N ARG A 55 -18.93 16.89 -19.57
CA ARG A 55 -19.42 15.59 -19.13
C ARG A 55 -20.33 15.71 -17.92
N MET A 56 -20.01 16.58 -16.97
CA MET A 56 -20.91 16.87 -15.84
C MET A 56 -22.25 17.45 -16.30
N LYS A 57 -22.26 18.44 -17.22
CA LYS A 57 -23.51 18.99 -17.77
C LYS A 57 -24.35 17.91 -18.45
N GLN A 58 -23.72 17.01 -19.20
CA GLN A 58 -24.41 15.87 -19.83
C GLN A 58 -25.01 14.92 -18.79
N ALA A 59 -24.26 14.59 -17.74
CA ALA A 59 -24.73 13.73 -16.65
C ALA A 59 -25.94 14.34 -15.92
N ILE A 60 -25.86 15.63 -15.58
CA ILE A 60 -26.96 16.38 -14.94
C ILE A 60 -28.18 16.43 -15.89
N HIS A 61 -27.97 16.77 -17.16
CA HIS A 61 -29.06 16.84 -18.15
C HIS A 61 -29.76 15.49 -18.35
N SER A 62 -29.01 14.39 -18.37
CA SER A 62 -29.59 13.04 -18.43
C SER A 62 -30.52 12.76 -17.27
N VAL A 63 -30.14 13.17 -16.05
CA VAL A 63 -30.98 13.02 -14.86
C VAL A 63 -32.21 13.92 -14.93
N MET A 64 -32.05 15.19 -15.33
CA MET A 64 -33.18 16.13 -15.46
C MET A 64 -34.22 15.64 -16.47
N LYS A 65 -33.78 15.08 -17.61
CA LYS A 65 -34.68 14.50 -18.62
C LYS A 65 -35.46 13.30 -18.07
N GLY A 66 -34.78 12.41 -17.33
CA GLY A 66 -35.42 11.23 -16.73
C GLY A 66 -36.41 11.55 -15.61
N ALA A 67 -36.19 12.65 -14.89
CA ALA A 67 -37.04 13.08 -13.77
C ALA A 67 -38.17 14.06 -14.16
N ASN A 68 -38.36 14.34 -15.46
CA ASN A 68 -39.27 15.37 -15.98
C ASN A 68 -39.11 16.75 -15.31
N ALA A 69 -37.90 17.07 -14.83
CA ALA A 69 -37.57 18.27 -14.08
C ALA A 69 -37.13 19.40 -15.02
N LYS A 70 -38.01 19.79 -15.96
CA LYS A 70 -37.72 20.93 -16.86
C LYS A 70 -37.53 22.21 -16.04
N GLY A 71 -36.45 22.94 -16.30
CA GLY A 71 -36.13 24.20 -15.61
C GLY A 71 -35.37 24.04 -14.29
N ALA A 72 -34.88 22.84 -13.95
CA ALA A 72 -34.06 22.66 -12.76
C ALA A 72 -32.77 23.50 -12.81
N LEU A 73 -32.47 24.21 -11.73
CA LEU A 73 -31.27 25.04 -11.61
C LEU A 73 -30.29 24.43 -10.61
N VAL A 74 -29.00 24.53 -10.92
CA VAL A 74 -27.94 24.18 -9.97
C VAL A 74 -27.86 25.29 -8.92
N SER A 75 -28.23 24.98 -7.68
CA SER A 75 -28.21 25.92 -6.56
C SER A 75 -26.95 25.80 -5.72
N GLU A 76 -26.32 24.63 -5.68
CA GLU A 76 -25.12 24.38 -4.88
C GLU A 76 -24.22 23.36 -5.56
N LYS A 77 -22.90 23.53 -5.42
CA LYS A 77 -21.88 22.56 -5.80
C LYS A 77 -20.85 22.44 -4.69
N GLY A 78 -20.64 21.24 -4.17
CA GLY A 78 -19.63 20.93 -3.15
C GLY A 78 -18.71 19.79 -3.60
N LEU A 79 -17.47 19.79 -3.10
CA LEU A 79 -16.55 18.66 -3.22
C LEU A 79 -16.40 18.00 -1.87
N PHE A 80 -16.46 16.66 -1.85
CA PHE A 80 -16.11 15.90 -0.66
C PHE A 80 -15.32 14.64 -1.03
N PHE A 81 -14.53 14.16 -0.08
CA PHE A 81 -13.67 12.99 -0.25
C PHE A 81 -14.13 11.86 0.67
N ALA A 82 -14.35 10.68 0.10
CA ALA A 82 -14.72 9.49 0.85
C ALA A 82 -13.56 8.50 0.95
N PRO A 83 -13.26 7.97 2.15
CA PRO A 83 -12.15 7.04 2.35
C PRO A 83 -12.51 5.63 1.90
N TYR A 84 -11.58 4.98 1.19
CA TYR A 84 -11.62 3.57 0.79
C TYR A 84 -10.37 2.86 1.28
N TRP A 85 -10.55 1.73 1.95
CA TRP A 85 -9.46 0.80 2.19
C TRP A 85 -9.04 0.18 0.87
N ARG A 86 -7.72 0.06 0.66
CA ARG A 86 -7.12 -0.71 -0.43
C ARG A 86 -6.21 -1.78 0.14
N ILE A 87 -6.43 -3.02 -0.27
CA ILE A 87 -5.66 -4.20 0.12
C ILE A 87 -4.93 -4.70 -1.12
N LYS A 88 -3.60 -4.79 -1.03
CA LYS A 88 -2.76 -5.42 -2.03
C LYS A 88 -2.04 -6.63 -1.45
N GLY A 89 -1.77 -7.61 -2.28
CA GLY A 89 -0.91 -8.75 -1.93
C GLY A 89 -0.95 -9.83 -3.00
N MET A 90 -0.23 -10.92 -2.76
CA MET A 90 -0.31 -12.11 -3.57
C MET A 90 -0.99 -13.21 -2.77
N LEU A 91 -2.13 -13.67 -3.25
CA LEU A 91 -2.86 -14.78 -2.67
C LEU A 91 -2.21 -16.08 -3.12
N PHE A 92 -1.82 -16.93 -2.17
CA PHE A 92 -1.32 -18.27 -2.39
C PHE A 92 -2.31 -19.26 -1.78
N ARG A 93 -2.85 -20.15 -2.60
CA ARG A 93 -3.71 -21.25 -2.15
C ARG A 93 -3.05 -22.57 -2.50
N TRP A 94 -2.66 -23.31 -1.48
CA TRP A 94 -2.24 -24.69 -1.60
C TRP A 94 -3.44 -25.62 -1.48
N ILE A 95 -3.61 -26.52 -2.43
CA ILE A 95 -4.67 -27.53 -2.45
C ILE A 95 -4.02 -28.90 -2.52
N PHE A 96 -4.41 -29.77 -1.59
CA PHE A 96 -4.04 -31.18 -1.56
C PHE A 96 -5.31 -32.02 -1.53
N GLY A 97 -5.42 -32.98 -2.44
CA GLY A 97 -6.65 -33.74 -2.57
C GLY A 97 -6.55 -34.88 -3.54
N LYS A 98 -7.71 -35.27 -4.07
CA LYS A 98 -7.83 -36.20 -5.19
C LYS A 98 -8.68 -35.60 -6.30
N ASN A 99 -8.29 -35.82 -7.55
CA ASN A 99 -9.14 -35.48 -8.69
C ASN A 99 -10.30 -36.50 -8.82
N VAL A 100 -11.22 -36.28 -9.78
CA VAL A 100 -12.34 -37.20 -10.09
C VAL A 100 -11.88 -38.63 -10.44
N ARG A 101 -10.64 -38.82 -10.89
CA ARG A 101 -10.04 -40.13 -11.18
C ARG A 101 -9.40 -40.80 -9.96
N GLY A 102 -9.42 -40.15 -8.80
CA GLY A 102 -8.87 -40.68 -7.56
C GLY A 102 -7.35 -40.50 -7.39
N GLU A 103 -6.69 -39.81 -8.33
CA GLU A 103 -5.25 -39.52 -8.33
C GLU A 103 -4.95 -38.38 -7.35
N THR A 104 -3.82 -38.50 -6.64
CA THR A 104 -3.40 -37.46 -5.68
C THR A 104 -2.94 -36.22 -6.43
N ILE A 105 -3.44 -35.07 -6.00
CA ILE A 105 -3.11 -33.77 -6.57
C ILE A 105 -2.53 -32.86 -5.50
N LYS A 106 -1.54 -32.07 -5.92
CA LYS A 106 -0.93 -30.98 -5.16
C LYS A 106 -0.85 -29.78 -6.10
N GLU A 107 -1.66 -28.78 -5.83
CA GLU A 107 -1.73 -27.58 -6.66
C GLU A 107 -1.43 -26.34 -5.84
N LEU A 108 -0.61 -25.45 -6.41
CA LEU A 108 -0.43 -24.10 -5.90
C LEU A 108 -1.11 -23.13 -6.87
N LYS A 109 -2.19 -22.51 -6.41
CA LYS A 109 -2.82 -21.41 -7.12
C LYS A 109 -2.32 -20.08 -6.59
N THR A 110 -2.11 -19.15 -7.50
CA THR A 110 -1.70 -17.79 -7.17
C THR A 110 -2.60 -16.77 -7.83
N LYS A 111 -2.87 -15.68 -7.12
CA LYS A 111 -3.68 -14.56 -7.64
C LYS A 111 -3.21 -13.26 -7.03
N GLN A 112 -2.95 -12.25 -7.85
CA GLN A 112 -2.70 -10.91 -7.35
C GLN A 112 -4.02 -10.33 -6.81
N LEU A 113 -4.01 -9.91 -5.56
CA LEU A 113 -5.11 -9.21 -4.94
C LEU A 113 -4.83 -7.70 -4.99
N ASP A 114 -5.77 -6.95 -5.56
CA ASP A 114 -5.86 -5.49 -5.43
C ASP A 114 -7.34 -5.16 -5.28
N HIS A 115 -7.77 -5.00 -4.04
CA HIS A 115 -9.18 -4.83 -3.70
C HIS A 115 -9.39 -3.52 -2.96
N THR A 116 -10.50 -2.84 -3.26
CA THR A 116 -10.92 -1.63 -2.54
C THR A 116 -12.35 -1.72 -2.07
N PHE A 117 -12.61 -1.21 -0.87
CA PHE A 117 -13.94 -1.14 -0.26
C PHE A 117 -14.07 0.12 0.63
N PRO A 118 -15.30 0.65 0.83
CA PRO A 118 -15.54 1.83 1.66
C PRO A 118 -14.99 1.68 3.08
N ALA A 119 -14.32 2.71 3.58
CA ALA A 119 -13.91 2.82 4.98
C ALA A 119 -14.93 3.62 5.83
N TYR A 120 -16.17 3.67 5.36
CA TYR A 120 -17.32 4.33 5.98
C TYR A 120 -18.53 3.39 5.91
N HIS A 121 -19.47 3.53 6.85
CA HIS A 121 -20.68 2.70 6.91
C HIS A 121 -21.93 3.54 7.25
N GLY A 122 -23.11 2.96 7.04
CA GLY A 122 -24.39 3.60 7.35
C GLY A 122 -24.96 4.49 6.23
N PHE A 123 -24.21 4.71 5.15
CA PHE A 123 -24.72 5.34 3.92
C PHE A 123 -23.98 4.86 2.67
N ASN A 124 -24.55 5.13 1.49
CA ASN A 124 -24.06 4.62 0.22
C ASN A 124 -23.90 5.75 -0.81
N LEU A 125 -22.66 5.98 -1.24
CA LEU A 125 -22.28 6.96 -2.28
C LEU A 125 -22.34 6.40 -3.70
N GLY A 126 -22.79 5.16 -3.88
CA GLY A 126 -22.97 4.50 -5.17
C GLY A 126 -21.71 3.80 -5.72
N LEU A 127 -20.59 3.83 -5.00
CA LEU A 127 -19.38 3.09 -5.34
C LEU A 127 -19.00 2.12 -4.21
N ARG A 128 -19.24 0.81 -4.43
CA ARG A 128 -18.84 -0.26 -3.50
C ARG A 128 -17.37 -0.64 -3.59
N SER A 129 -16.70 -0.24 -4.67
CA SER A 129 -15.27 -0.42 -4.90
C SER A 129 -14.80 0.66 -5.88
N LEU A 130 -13.53 1.01 -5.83
CA LEU A 130 -12.89 1.86 -6.82
C LEU A 130 -12.52 1.06 -8.09
N GLY A 131 -12.63 -0.27 -8.06
CA GLY A 131 -12.28 -1.15 -9.16
C GLY A 131 -10.80 -1.01 -9.52
N ILE A 132 -10.49 -0.92 -10.81
CA ILE A 132 -9.12 -0.76 -11.32
C ILE A 132 -8.58 0.68 -11.23
N ARG A 133 -9.39 1.65 -10.77
CA ARG A 133 -9.01 3.08 -10.76
C ARG A 133 -7.73 3.36 -9.97
N PRO A 134 -7.47 2.77 -8.80
CA PRO A 134 -6.18 2.95 -8.11
C PRO A 134 -4.99 2.54 -8.99
N GLY A 135 -5.19 1.51 -9.83
CA GLY A 135 -4.28 0.99 -10.86
C GLY A 135 -3.95 1.95 -12.00
N THR A 136 -4.84 2.88 -12.31
CA THR A 136 -4.80 3.68 -13.55
C THR A 136 -4.75 5.18 -13.32
N LEU A 137 -5.03 5.64 -12.10
CA LEU A 137 -5.04 7.04 -11.72
C LEU A 137 -3.77 7.40 -10.94
N LYS A 138 -3.32 8.65 -11.12
CA LYS A 138 -2.26 9.24 -10.31
C LYS A 138 -2.77 9.45 -8.89
N LEU A 139 -2.06 8.90 -7.91
CA LEU A 139 -2.36 9.03 -6.50
C LEU A 139 -1.40 10.04 -5.85
N PHE A 140 -1.94 10.91 -5.00
CA PHE A 140 -1.17 11.93 -4.28
C PHE A 140 -1.18 11.63 -2.80
N PHE A 141 -0.10 11.94 -2.06
CA PHE A 141 -0.13 11.77 -0.61
C PHE A 141 -1.21 12.66 0.02
N PHE A 142 -1.92 12.09 0.97
CA PHE A 142 -2.91 12.82 1.73
C PHE A 142 -2.24 13.75 2.73
N ASP A 143 -2.57 15.03 2.65
CA ASP A 143 -2.31 16.01 3.70
C ASP A 143 -3.63 16.64 4.14
N ARG A 144 -3.96 16.58 5.44
CA ARG A 144 -5.26 17.04 5.94
C ARG A 144 -5.46 18.54 5.71
N SER A 145 -4.41 19.34 5.83
CA SER A 145 -4.49 20.79 5.69
C SER A 145 -4.76 21.20 4.24
N GLU A 146 -4.06 20.59 3.28
CA GLU A 146 -4.28 20.82 1.86
C GLU A 146 -5.64 20.29 1.41
N MET A 147 -6.01 19.08 1.85
CA MET A 147 -7.29 18.47 1.49
C MET A 147 -8.49 19.26 1.99
N SER A 148 -8.41 19.81 3.21
CA SER A 148 -9.49 20.61 3.80
C SER A 148 -9.77 21.90 3.03
N LYS A 149 -8.80 22.41 2.27
CA LYS A 149 -8.98 23.57 1.37
C LYS A 149 -9.73 23.20 0.09
N LEU A 150 -9.63 21.94 -0.35
CA LEU A 150 -10.25 21.46 -1.57
C LEU A 150 -11.70 21.06 -1.36
N GLY A 151 -12.01 20.40 -0.24
CA GLY A 151 -13.35 19.89 0.04
C GLY A 151 -13.46 19.25 1.42
N SER A 152 -14.68 18.86 1.77
CA SER A 152 -14.93 18.18 3.04
C SER A 152 -14.47 16.73 3.00
N MET A 153 -14.20 16.14 4.17
CA MET A 153 -13.73 14.76 4.29
C MET A 153 -14.72 13.95 5.08
N VAL A 154 -15.12 12.80 4.52
CA VAL A 154 -15.84 11.78 5.26
C VAL A 154 -14.89 11.14 6.26
N LYS A 155 -15.36 10.93 7.49
CA LYS A 155 -14.60 10.31 8.56
C LYS A 155 -14.30 8.84 8.25
N VAL A 156 -13.21 8.33 8.80
CA VAL A 156 -12.88 6.90 8.69
C VAL A 156 -13.57 6.16 9.83
N ALA A 157 -14.61 5.43 9.49
CA ALA A 157 -15.42 4.69 10.46
C ALA A 157 -15.00 3.22 10.59
N VAL A 158 -14.37 2.64 9.55
CA VAL A 158 -13.86 1.26 9.57
C VAL A 158 -12.39 1.27 10.04
N PRO A 159 -12.07 0.77 11.24
CA PRO A 159 -10.70 0.75 11.77
C PRO A 159 -9.82 -0.28 11.06
N PHE A 160 -8.50 -0.12 11.19
CA PHE A 160 -7.52 -0.99 10.54
C PHE A 160 -7.71 -2.49 10.86
N LYS A 161 -8.02 -2.83 12.12
CA LYS A 161 -8.26 -4.22 12.54
C LYS A 161 -9.40 -4.88 11.77
N GLU A 162 -10.48 -4.13 11.50
CA GLU A 162 -11.62 -4.62 10.72
C GLU A 162 -11.25 -4.73 9.24
N ALA A 163 -10.45 -3.80 8.72
CA ALA A 163 -9.95 -3.89 7.34
C ALA A 163 -9.08 -5.14 7.11
N VAL A 164 -8.27 -5.53 8.10
CA VAL A 164 -7.49 -6.78 8.06
C VAL A 164 -8.42 -7.99 7.99
N HIS A 165 -9.45 -8.02 8.84
CA HIS A 165 -10.44 -9.10 8.83
C HIS A 165 -11.16 -9.23 7.49
N HIS A 166 -11.57 -8.10 6.90
CA HIS A 166 -12.16 -8.07 5.56
C HIS A 166 -11.19 -8.62 4.49
N GLY A 167 -9.89 -8.34 4.61
CA GLY A 167 -8.85 -8.92 3.77
C GLY A 167 -8.76 -10.44 3.87
N THR A 168 -8.89 -10.97 5.09
CA THR A 168 -8.91 -12.42 5.31
C THR A 168 -10.11 -13.08 4.63
N SER A 169 -11.31 -12.48 4.71
CA SER A 169 -12.51 -13.02 4.04
C SER A 169 -12.41 -13.03 2.51
N LEU A 170 -11.59 -12.16 1.90
CA LEU A 170 -11.37 -12.14 0.46
C LEU A 170 -10.48 -13.29 -0.04
N THR A 171 -9.82 -14.02 0.87
CA THR A 171 -8.93 -15.12 0.50
C THR A 171 -9.66 -16.32 -0.13
N GLU A 172 -10.98 -16.39 0.01
CA GLU A 172 -11.82 -17.45 -0.53
C GLU A 172 -12.34 -17.14 -1.95
N VAL A 173 -12.27 -15.88 -2.40
CA VAL A 173 -13.01 -15.42 -3.60
C VAL A 173 -12.26 -15.67 -4.92
N GLY A 174 -12.86 -16.47 -5.80
CA GLY A 174 -12.46 -16.63 -7.19
C GLY A 174 -11.23 -17.51 -7.38
N LEU A 175 -11.09 -18.51 -6.51
CA LEU A 175 -10.21 -19.67 -6.71
C LEU A 175 -11.00 -20.99 -6.69
N ASP A 176 -12.33 -20.93 -6.72
CA ASP A 176 -13.23 -22.07 -6.55
C ASP A 176 -12.95 -23.22 -7.52
N GLU A 177 -13.19 -24.44 -7.03
CA GLU A 177 -12.99 -25.70 -7.74
C GLU A 177 -14.30 -26.46 -7.81
N THR A 178 -14.64 -26.96 -9.00
CA THR A 178 -15.86 -27.76 -9.22
C THR A 178 -15.58 -29.26 -9.29
N ASP A 179 -14.33 -29.71 -9.48
CA ASP A 179 -14.03 -31.10 -9.87
C ASP A 179 -12.94 -31.81 -9.04
N MET A 180 -12.82 -31.52 -7.73
CA MET A 180 -11.80 -32.15 -6.87
C MET A 180 -12.30 -32.43 -5.45
N ARG A 181 -11.88 -33.57 -4.86
CA ARG A 181 -12.07 -33.85 -3.42
C ARG A 181 -10.88 -33.32 -2.63
N ILE A 182 -11.06 -32.13 -2.06
CA ILE A 182 -10.06 -31.46 -1.22
C ILE A 182 -9.90 -32.22 0.11
N LYS A 183 -8.66 -32.56 0.46
CA LYS A 183 -8.30 -33.15 1.77
C LYS A 183 -7.69 -32.13 2.72
N LEU A 184 -6.89 -31.23 2.18
CA LEU A 184 -6.25 -30.15 2.90
C LEU A 184 -6.14 -28.96 1.95
N GLU A 185 -6.49 -27.78 2.44
CA GLU A 185 -6.18 -26.54 1.76
C GLU A 185 -5.61 -25.53 2.74
N ARG A 186 -4.76 -24.64 2.22
CA ARG A 186 -4.24 -23.52 2.99
C ARG A 186 -4.10 -22.31 2.10
N THR A 187 -4.82 -21.25 2.45
CA THR A 187 -4.75 -19.97 1.76
C THR A 187 -4.04 -18.94 2.64
N ARG A 188 -3.10 -18.20 2.06
CA ARG A 188 -2.40 -17.09 2.69
C ARG A 188 -2.22 -15.95 1.70
N LEU A 189 -2.46 -14.73 2.14
CA LEU A 189 -2.08 -13.53 1.43
C LEU A 189 -0.65 -13.17 1.88
N ILE A 190 0.26 -13.01 0.94
CA ILE A 190 1.68 -12.74 1.20
C ILE A 190 2.02 -11.37 0.63
N GLY A 191 2.84 -10.61 1.36
CA GLY A 191 3.16 -9.23 1.01
C GLY A 191 1.95 -8.31 1.14
N GLU A 192 1.12 -8.56 2.17
CA GLU A 192 -0.09 -7.78 2.44
C GLU A 192 0.26 -6.31 2.66
N ARG A 193 -0.42 -5.42 1.94
CA ARG A 193 -0.27 -3.98 2.09
C ARG A 193 -1.63 -3.33 2.16
N TYR A 194 -1.82 -2.56 3.23
CA TYR A 194 -3.02 -1.81 3.46
C TYR A 194 -2.74 -0.32 3.30
N SER A 195 -3.56 0.33 2.50
CA SER A 195 -3.52 1.77 2.30
C SER A 195 -4.94 2.34 2.27
N MET A 196 -5.03 3.65 2.43
CA MET A 196 -6.30 4.37 2.35
C MET A 196 -6.28 5.30 1.15
N ILE A 197 -7.35 5.29 0.36
CA ILE A 197 -7.57 6.19 -0.77
C ILE A 197 -8.77 7.08 -0.49
N TYR A 198 -8.55 8.38 -0.43
CA TYR A 198 -9.61 9.38 -0.42
C TYR A 198 -10.06 9.66 -1.85
N PHE A 199 -11.24 9.14 -2.20
CA PHE A 199 -11.81 9.28 -3.53
C PHE A 199 -12.78 10.48 -3.60
N PRO A 200 -12.66 11.35 -4.62
CA PRO A 200 -13.44 12.57 -4.71
C PRO A 200 -14.85 12.33 -5.26
N PHE A 201 -15.83 13.04 -4.69
CA PHE A 201 -17.20 13.09 -5.16
C PHE A 201 -17.70 14.53 -5.25
N TRP A 202 -18.40 14.86 -6.34
CA TRP A 202 -19.15 16.10 -6.41
C TRP A 202 -20.53 15.90 -5.79
N MET A 203 -20.94 16.83 -4.95
CA MET A 203 -22.33 17.04 -4.56
C MET A 203 -22.88 18.20 -5.38
N ILE A 204 -24.02 17.99 -6.04
CA ILE A 204 -24.72 19.04 -6.78
C ILE A 204 -26.16 19.08 -6.31
N ARG A 205 -26.60 20.23 -5.81
CA ARG A 205 -28.00 20.47 -5.47
C ARG A 205 -28.71 21.07 -6.67
N LEU A 206 -29.80 20.42 -7.05
CA LEU A 206 -30.73 20.88 -8.07
C LEU A 206 -32.00 21.36 -7.39
N SER A 207 -32.46 22.55 -7.76
CA SER A 207 -33.75 23.10 -7.35
C SER A 207 -34.76 22.90 -8.48
N VAL A 208 -35.87 22.22 -8.20
CA VAL A 208 -36.97 21.92 -9.13
C VAL A 208 -38.26 22.49 -8.53
N GLY A 209 -38.58 23.74 -8.85
CA GLY A 209 -39.68 24.44 -8.18
C GLY A 209 -39.41 24.60 -6.68
N LYS A 210 -40.29 24.04 -5.83
CA LYS A 210 -40.11 24.02 -4.36
C LYS A 210 -39.31 22.81 -3.85
N GLU A 211 -39.08 21.82 -4.69
CA GLU A 211 -38.34 20.62 -4.31
C GLU A 211 -36.86 20.74 -4.62
N SER A 212 -36.03 20.02 -3.87
CA SER A 212 -34.61 19.86 -4.16
C SER A 212 -34.28 18.38 -4.44
N ARG A 213 -33.27 18.18 -5.27
CA ARG A 213 -32.64 16.87 -5.52
C ARG A 213 -31.13 17.03 -5.39
N ILE A 214 -30.49 16.06 -4.76
CA ILE A 214 -29.05 16.06 -4.57
C ILE A 214 -28.46 14.98 -5.47
N LEU A 215 -27.55 15.37 -6.35
CA LEU A 215 -26.78 14.46 -7.17
C LEU A 215 -25.42 14.24 -6.53
N ILE A 216 -25.03 12.98 -6.39
CA ILE A 216 -23.66 12.59 -6.06
C ILE A 216 -23.02 12.06 -7.32
N LEU A 217 -21.86 12.61 -7.67
CA LEU A 217 -21.11 12.21 -8.86
C LEU A 217 -19.72 11.71 -8.48
N ASP A 218 -19.27 10.65 -9.13
CA ASP A 218 -17.85 10.28 -9.20
C ASP A 218 -17.10 11.47 -9.84
N ALA A 219 -16.22 12.12 -9.08
CA ALA A 219 -15.53 13.31 -9.55
C ALA A 219 -14.35 13.02 -10.50
N VAL A 220 -14.08 11.76 -10.82
CA VAL A 220 -13.10 11.34 -11.82
C VAL A 220 -13.80 11.01 -13.14
N ALA A 221 -14.81 10.15 -13.08
CA ALA A 221 -15.58 9.73 -14.25
C ALA A 221 -16.64 10.76 -14.67
N ASN A 222 -16.99 11.71 -13.79
CA ASN A 222 -18.07 12.68 -13.95
C ASN A 222 -19.41 12.01 -14.28
N GLN A 223 -19.71 10.92 -13.57
CA GLN A 223 -20.95 10.14 -13.69
C GLN A 223 -21.76 10.22 -12.40
N VAL A 224 -23.09 10.30 -12.51
CA VAL A 224 -23.98 10.28 -11.36
C VAL A 224 -23.96 8.88 -10.73
N THR A 225 -23.59 8.79 -9.47
CA THR A 225 -23.55 7.54 -8.71
C THR A 225 -24.78 7.40 -7.82
N ARG A 226 -25.36 8.51 -7.36
CA ARG A 226 -26.60 8.55 -6.57
C ARG A 226 -27.42 9.81 -6.86
N ILE A 227 -28.73 9.65 -6.72
CA ILE A 227 -29.72 10.73 -6.69
C ILE A 227 -30.45 10.60 -5.36
N LEU A 228 -30.54 11.68 -4.60
CA LEU A 228 -31.14 11.72 -3.27
C LEU A 228 -32.20 12.82 -3.19
N THR A 229 -33.24 12.61 -2.39
CA THR A 229 -34.11 13.69 -1.91
C THR A 229 -33.40 14.48 -0.81
N GLN A 230 -33.98 15.62 -0.41
CA GLN A 230 -33.46 16.41 0.70
C GLN A 230 -33.40 15.59 1.99
N GLU A 231 -34.46 14.86 2.31
CA GLU A 231 -34.57 14.05 3.52
C GLU A 231 -33.51 12.95 3.56
N GLN A 232 -33.28 12.29 2.42
CA GLN A 232 -32.24 11.25 2.29
C GLN A 232 -30.83 11.83 2.44
N TRP A 233 -30.60 13.03 1.94
CA TRP A 233 -29.33 13.75 2.12
C TRP A 233 -29.12 14.09 3.59
N ASP A 234 -30.13 14.62 4.27
CA ASP A 234 -30.04 15.01 5.67
C ASP A 234 -29.81 13.79 6.59
N GLU A 235 -30.51 12.68 6.33
CA GLU A 235 -30.27 11.41 7.03
C GLU A 235 -28.83 10.92 6.83
N MET A 236 -28.33 10.96 5.59
CA MET A 236 -26.96 10.56 5.26
C MET A 236 -25.93 11.44 5.99
N MET A 237 -26.12 12.77 5.98
CA MET A 237 -25.22 13.71 6.64
C MET A 237 -25.25 13.57 8.16
N ALA A 238 -26.43 13.31 8.75
CA ALA A 238 -26.56 13.02 10.18
C ALA A 238 -25.79 11.75 10.58
N LYS A 239 -25.85 10.69 9.76
CA LYS A 239 -25.05 9.47 9.99
C LYS A 239 -23.56 9.75 9.82
N ALA A 240 -23.15 10.47 8.79
CA ALA A 240 -21.76 10.82 8.55
C ALA A 240 -21.16 11.66 9.69
N ALA A 241 -21.92 12.61 10.25
CA ALA A 241 -21.48 13.44 11.37
C ALA A 241 -21.20 12.62 12.64
N LYS A 242 -22.05 11.62 12.91
CA LYS A 242 -21.96 10.70 14.06
C LYS A 242 -20.89 9.61 13.90
N GLN A 243 -20.28 9.47 12.73
CA GLN A 243 -19.23 8.48 12.55
C GLN A 243 -18.05 8.78 13.49
N PRO A 244 -17.49 7.75 14.15
CA PRO A 244 -16.31 7.92 14.95
C PRO A 244 -15.10 8.14 14.03
N ASP A 245 -14.24 9.08 14.37
CA ASP A 245 -12.95 9.26 13.68
C ASP A 245 -11.93 8.37 14.41
N THR A 246 -11.97 7.07 14.12
CA THR A 246 -11.35 6.03 14.97
C THR A 246 -9.86 5.83 14.73
N VAL A 247 -9.30 6.45 13.71
CA VAL A 247 -7.95 6.12 13.24
C VAL A 247 -7.05 7.36 13.24
N SER A 248 -6.06 7.34 14.12
CA SER A 248 -4.94 8.29 14.07
C SER A 248 -3.90 7.79 13.06
N PHE A 249 -3.75 8.53 11.97
CA PHE A 249 -2.80 8.23 10.93
C PHE A 249 -1.58 9.15 11.02
N LYS A 250 -0.38 8.57 10.83
CA LYS A 250 0.83 9.37 10.63
C LYS A 250 0.85 9.94 9.22
N ASN A 251 1.33 11.18 9.06
CA ASN A 251 1.61 11.72 7.74
C ASN A 251 2.87 11.06 7.18
N VAL A 252 2.88 10.88 5.85
CA VAL A 252 4.11 10.55 5.14
C VAL A 252 5.03 11.76 5.20
N SER A 253 6.30 11.53 5.46
CA SER A 253 7.33 12.57 5.40
C SER A 253 8.56 12.03 4.67
N PHE A 254 9.52 12.91 4.42
CA PHE A 254 10.72 12.58 3.68
C PHE A 254 11.94 13.00 4.48
N ILE A 255 12.95 12.13 4.55
CA ILE A 255 14.25 12.44 5.12
C ILE A 255 15.34 12.34 4.05
N PRO A 256 16.42 13.12 4.15
CA PRO A 256 17.55 13.00 3.23
C PRO A 256 18.10 11.57 3.20
N PHE A 257 18.33 11.03 2.01
CA PHE A 257 18.88 9.68 1.84
C PHE A 257 20.41 9.68 1.96
N LYS A 258 20.90 9.96 3.18
CA LYS A 258 22.32 10.04 3.52
C LYS A 258 22.61 9.20 4.75
N CYS A 259 23.85 8.72 4.85
CA CYS A 259 24.31 7.94 5.98
C CYS A 259 24.36 8.83 7.25
N PRO A 260 23.66 8.46 8.34
CA PRO A 260 23.70 9.22 9.59
C PRO A 260 25.07 9.27 10.27
N ASN A 261 25.95 8.30 9.96
CA ASN A 261 27.28 8.21 10.58
C ASN A 261 28.33 9.04 9.85
N CYS A 262 28.43 8.92 8.52
CA CYS A 262 29.51 9.55 7.75
C CYS A 262 29.04 10.64 6.77
N GLY A 263 27.74 10.90 6.65
CA GLY A 263 27.17 11.95 5.78
C GLY A 263 27.15 11.66 4.28
N TRP A 264 27.85 10.62 3.81
CA TRP A 264 27.84 10.21 2.41
C TRP A 264 26.47 9.70 1.94
N ALA A 265 26.21 9.81 0.64
CA ALA A 265 25.01 9.26 0.02
C ALA A 265 24.96 7.73 0.24
N LEU A 266 23.78 7.23 0.60
CA LEU A 266 23.56 5.79 0.66
C LEU A 266 23.38 5.24 -0.77
N PRO A 267 23.89 4.02 -1.08
CA PRO A 267 23.60 3.37 -2.35
C PRO A 267 22.10 3.26 -2.57
N MET A 268 21.62 3.73 -3.72
CA MET A 268 20.19 3.83 -3.96
C MET A 268 19.67 2.58 -4.67
N ASN A 269 18.84 1.84 -3.95
CA ASN A 269 17.90 0.88 -4.50
C ASN A 269 16.52 1.18 -3.94
N ARG A 270 15.54 1.35 -4.84
CA ARG A 270 14.22 1.88 -4.50
C ARG A 270 13.43 0.96 -3.59
N PHE A 271 13.74 -0.33 -3.57
CA PHE A 271 12.96 -1.34 -2.84
C PHE A 271 13.66 -1.83 -1.57
N ASP A 272 14.87 -1.33 -1.29
CA ASP A 272 15.61 -1.74 -0.12
C ASP A 272 14.96 -1.20 1.16
N ILE A 273 14.85 -2.08 2.15
CA ILE A 273 14.39 -1.74 3.50
C ILE A 273 15.57 -1.53 4.47
N ILE A 274 16.75 -2.06 4.12
CA ILE A 274 18.01 -1.90 4.83
C ILE A 274 19.02 -1.31 3.85
N HIS A 275 19.65 -0.21 4.25
CA HIS A 275 20.57 0.54 3.41
C HIS A 275 21.99 0.39 3.95
N LEU A 276 22.85 -0.30 3.19
CA LEU A 276 24.26 -0.49 3.54
C LEU A 276 25.10 0.67 3.01
N CYS A 277 25.76 1.40 3.91
CA CYS A 277 26.65 2.49 3.50
C CYS A 277 27.93 1.93 2.86
N ALA A 278 28.21 2.31 1.61
CA ALA A 278 29.43 1.91 0.91
C ALA A 278 30.73 2.47 1.54
N THR A 279 30.63 3.54 2.34
CA THR A 279 31.78 4.22 2.94
C THR A 279 32.11 3.68 4.33
N CYS A 280 31.18 3.77 5.28
CA CYS A 280 31.43 3.35 6.67
C CYS A 280 30.94 1.93 6.97
N GLN A 281 30.37 1.22 5.99
CA GLN A 281 29.92 -0.18 6.07
C GLN A 281 28.88 -0.45 7.17
N GLN A 282 28.20 0.59 7.66
CA GLN A 282 27.09 0.47 8.59
C GLN A 282 25.76 0.29 7.85
N ALA A 283 24.85 -0.48 8.43
CA ALA A 283 23.51 -0.72 7.90
C ALA A 283 22.48 0.17 8.60
N TRP A 284 21.53 0.72 7.83
CA TRP A 284 20.52 1.65 8.31
C TRP A 284 19.12 1.24 7.87
N MET A 285 18.14 1.35 8.78
CA MET A 285 16.73 1.13 8.49
C MET A 285 15.91 2.30 9.05
N GLU A 286 14.90 2.74 8.32
CA GLU A 286 13.96 3.74 8.82
C GLU A 286 13.11 3.17 9.96
N ARG A 287 13.13 3.83 11.12
CA ARG A 287 12.27 3.53 12.25
C ARG A 287 11.81 4.81 12.93
N GLY A 288 10.55 5.19 12.68
CA GLY A 288 9.91 6.33 13.33
C GLY A 288 10.38 7.68 12.78
N GLY A 289 10.58 7.79 11.47
CA GLY A 289 10.96 9.01 10.79
C GLY A 289 12.47 9.26 10.73
N ARG A 290 13.30 8.29 11.11
CA ARG A 290 14.76 8.43 11.16
C ARG A 290 15.46 7.11 10.88
N PHE A 291 16.67 7.18 10.35
CA PHE A 291 17.53 6.02 10.22
C PHE A 291 18.05 5.57 11.58
N LYS A 292 17.86 4.29 11.89
CA LYS A 292 18.47 3.60 13.02
C LYS A 292 19.44 2.54 12.50
N ALA A 293 20.54 2.35 13.23
CA ALA A 293 21.52 1.33 12.90
C ALA A 293 20.88 -0.07 13.01
N VAL A 294 21.24 -0.94 12.08
CA VAL A 294 20.85 -2.35 12.05
C VAL A 294 22.11 -3.20 12.24
N ARG A 295 22.04 -4.18 13.14
CA ARG A 295 23.10 -5.17 13.28
C ARG A 295 22.97 -6.19 12.15
N PHE A 296 24.10 -6.54 11.55
CA PHE A 296 24.18 -7.60 10.56
C PHE A 296 25.53 -8.31 10.69
N GLU A 297 25.59 -9.53 10.17
CA GLU A 297 26.82 -10.31 10.07
C GLU A 297 27.01 -10.71 8.60
N ALA A 298 28.25 -10.80 8.17
CA ALA A 298 28.62 -11.27 6.84
C ALA A 298 29.41 -12.57 6.96
N ALA A 299 29.15 -13.52 6.05
CA ALA A 299 29.92 -14.74 6.00
C ALA A 299 31.39 -14.44 5.69
N ALA A 300 32.30 -15.20 6.32
CA ALA A 300 33.71 -15.12 5.98
C ALA A 300 33.92 -15.53 4.51
N PRO A 301 34.83 -14.85 3.77
CA PRO A 301 35.16 -15.26 2.41
C PRO A 301 35.71 -16.70 2.40
N PRO A 302 35.37 -17.52 1.39
CA PRO A 302 35.92 -18.86 1.25
C PRO A 302 37.45 -18.79 1.08
N LYS A 303 38.17 -19.73 1.71
CA LYS A 303 39.63 -19.81 1.60
C LYS A 303 40.02 -20.20 0.17
N GLY A 304 40.93 -19.44 -0.45
CA GLY A 304 41.53 -19.76 -1.75
C GLY A 304 40.68 -19.39 -2.99
N GLY A 305 39.62 -18.60 -2.83
CA GLY A 305 38.84 -18.11 -3.96
C GLY A 305 39.35 -16.77 -4.50
N GLU A 306 39.82 -16.74 -5.75
CA GLU A 306 40.15 -15.51 -6.50
C GLU A 306 38.90 -14.87 -7.15
N GLN A 307 37.74 -15.48 -6.99
CA GLN A 307 36.51 -15.03 -7.62
C GLN A 307 35.89 -13.86 -6.85
N ALA A 308 35.26 -12.94 -7.60
CA ALA A 308 34.47 -11.88 -7.02
C ALA A 308 33.33 -12.47 -6.17
N LEU A 309 33.31 -12.14 -4.88
CA LEU A 309 32.31 -12.63 -3.94
C LEU A 309 31.03 -11.80 -4.03
N VAL A 310 29.91 -12.49 -4.19
CA VAL A 310 28.57 -11.89 -4.12
C VAL A 310 27.92 -12.32 -2.82
N TYR A 311 27.66 -11.36 -1.94
CA TYR A 311 26.92 -11.59 -0.71
C TYR A 311 25.43 -11.41 -0.98
N LEU A 312 24.65 -12.44 -0.68
CA LEU A 312 23.19 -12.36 -0.70
C LEU A 312 22.69 -12.16 0.73
N PRO A 313 21.87 -11.16 1.01
CA PRO A 313 21.21 -11.04 2.30
C PRO A 313 20.23 -12.21 2.49
N PHE A 314 20.24 -12.80 3.68
CA PHE A 314 19.25 -13.78 4.10
C PHE A 314 19.04 -13.66 5.60
N TRP A 315 17.87 -14.12 6.05
CA TRP A 315 17.56 -14.18 7.47
C TRP A 315 17.90 -15.57 8.00
N VAL A 316 18.54 -15.60 9.16
CA VAL A 316 18.80 -16.84 9.91
C VAL A 316 17.82 -16.87 11.08
N PHE A 317 16.97 -17.89 11.10
CA PHE A 317 16.08 -18.15 12.22
C PHE A 317 16.36 -19.57 12.73
N GLN A 318 16.30 -19.75 14.04
CA GLN A 318 16.25 -21.08 14.63
C GLN A 318 14.77 -21.47 14.74
N ALA A 319 14.39 -22.54 14.03
CA ALA A 319 13.04 -23.07 14.06
C ALA A 319 13.06 -24.47 14.67
N GLU A 320 12.04 -24.77 15.48
CA GLU A 320 11.81 -26.09 16.03
C GLU A 320 10.48 -26.61 15.49
N ILE A 321 10.52 -27.74 14.79
CA ILE A 321 9.31 -28.38 14.24
C ILE A 321 8.95 -29.56 15.12
N HIS A 322 7.73 -29.53 15.66
CA HIS A 322 7.13 -30.65 16.39
C HIS A 322 6.18 -31.40 15.46
N SER A 323 6.40 -32.69 15.28
CA SER A 323 5.49 -33.55 14.53
C SER A 323 5.40 -34.90 15.20
N ASN A 324 4.20 -35.33 15.60
CA ASN A 324 3.93 -36.63 16.24
C ASN A 324 4.89 -36.98 17.39
N GLY A 325 5.22 -36.02 18.26
CA GLY A 325 6.12 -36.22 19.39
C GLY A 325 7.62 -36.24 19.06
N GLN A 326 7.99 -36.12 17.78
CA GLN A 326 9.39 -35.91 17.37
C GLN A 326 9.71 -34.42 17.22
N ARG A 327 10.87 -34.03 17.77
CA ARG A 327 11.48 -32.71 17.61
C ARG A 327 12.47 -32.77 16.45
N VAL A 328 12.25 -31.95 15.43
CA VAL A 328 13.20 -31.78 14.32
C VAL A 328 13.73 -30.36 14.38
N PHE A 329 15.06 -30.22 14.34
CA PHE A 329 15.76 -28.94 14.25
C PHE A 329 16.25 -28.71 12.82
N PRO A 330 15.40 -28.19 11.91
CA PRO A 330 15.91 -27.70 10.65
C PRO A 330 16.60 -26.35 10.89
N LEU A 331 17.87 -26.25 10.52
CA LEU A 331 18.46 -24.95 10.19
C LEU A 331 17.73 -24.42 8.96
N VAL A 332 16.64 -23.68 9.16
CA VAL A 332 15.88 -23.04 8.08
C VAL A 332 16.49 -21.67 7.82
N SER A 333 17.43 -21.61 6.89
CA SER A 333 17.84 -20.34 6.29
C SER A 333 16.81 -19.96 5.22
N HIS A 334 16.00 -18.93 5.47
CA HIS A 334 15.07 -18.43 4.46
C HIS A 334 15.81 -17.40 3.58
N LYS A 335 16.03 -17.75 2.31
CA LYS A 335 16.58 -16.84 1.29
C LYS A 335 15.49 -15.83 0.93
N GLY A 336 15.55 -14.64 1.52
CA GLY A 336 14.62 -13.56 1.21
C GLY A 336 15.34 -12.49 0.40
N LEU A 337 15.25 -12.56 -0.94
CA LEU A 337 15.22 -11.41 -1.85
C LEU A 337 15.13 -11.89 -3.32
N SER A 338 13.98 -11.57 -3.94
CA SER A 338 13.76 -11.32 -5.38
C SER A 338 14.13 -12.42 -6.39
N GLU A 339 13.12 -13.18 -6.84
CA GLU A 339 13.11 -13.83 -8.16
C GLU A 339 12.45 -12.93 -9.21
N ARG A 340 13.23 -12.46 -10.19
CA ARG A 340 12.93 -12.42 -11.64
C ARG A 340 14.23 -12.08 -12.41
N GLY A 341 14.48 -12.82 -13.49
CA GLY A 341 15.74 -12.86 -14.27
C GLY A 341 16.02 -11.66 -15.20
N PRO A 342 16.83 -11.84 -16.25
CA PRO A 342 18.23 -11.45 -16.29
C PRO A 342 18.47 -10.05 -16.89
N SER A 343 19.32 -9.26 -16.24
CA SER A 343 20.10 -8.18 -16.88
C SER A 343 21.28 -7.80 -15.98
N PRO A 344 22.52 -7.74 -16.50
CA PRO A 344 23.73 -7.74 -15.70
C PRO A 344 24.31 -6.34 -15.50
N HIS A 345 23.62 -5.38 -14.87
CA HIS A 345 24.25 -4.08 -14.58
C HIS A 345 23.79 -3.47 -13.26
N SER A 346 24.33 -3.98 -12.16
CA SER A 346 24.67 -3.17 -10.97
C SER A 346 25.62 -3.99 -10.11
N VAL A 347 26.85 -4.10 -10.60
CA VAL A 347 27.98 -4.63 -9.84
C VAL A 347 28.21 -3.70 -8.66
N LEU A 348 27.88 -4.15 -7.45
CA LEU A 348 28.47 -3.62 -6.22
C LEU A 348 29.97 -3.90 -6.28
N ARG A 349 30.74 -3.00 -6.91
CA ARG A 349 32.18 -2.90 -6.72
C ARG A 349 32.41 -2.35 -5.32
N ALA A 350 32.44 -3.23 -4.33
CA ALA A 350 33.17 -2.97 -3.11
C ALA A 350 34.66 -3.20 -3.41
N CYS A 351 35.32 -2.22 -4.03
CA CYS A 351 36.78 -2.10 -3.90
C CYS A 351 37.03 -1.38 -2.57
N GLY A 352 37.54 -2.12 -1.58
CA GLY A 352 37.87 -1.56 -0.29
C GLY A 352 38.62 -2.58 0.55
N VAL A 353 39.94 -2.45 0.53
CA VAL A 353 40.90 -3.12 1.42
C VAL A 353 40.35 -3.15 2.84
N GLY A 354 40.17 -4.35 3.40
CA GLY A 354 39.60 -4.53 4.73
C GLY A 354 40.45 -3.83 5.81
N PRO A 355 39.84 -3.36 6.91
CA PRO A 355 40.60 -2.90 8.05
C PRO A 355 41.33 -4.11 8.67
N LYS A 356 42.66 -4.03 8.73
CA LYS A 356 43.44 -4.83 9.67
C LYS A 356 43.01 -4.41 11.09
N TYR A 357 42.89 -5.40 11.97
CA TYR A 357 42.58 -5.35 13.41
C TYR A 357 41.11 -5.56 13.83
N CYS A 358 40.81 -6.82 14.15
CA CYS A 358 39.85 -7.19 15.21
C CYS A 358 40.56 -8.14 16.19
N GLY A 359 40.72 -7.70 17.43
CA GLY A 359 41.14 -8.52 18.57
C GLY A 359 40.01 -9.44 19.08
N PRO A 360 40.29 -10.33 20.05
CA PRO A 360 39.49 -11.54 20.24
C PRO A 360 38.23 -11.34 21.09
N LYS A 361 37.16 -12.00 20.60
CA LYS A 361 35.97 -12.55 21.25
C LYS A 361 35.73 -12.26 22.75
N GLN A 362 34.49 -11.87 23.06
CA GLN A 362 33.67 -12.58 24.04
C GLN A 362 32.18 -12.52 23.67
N ALA A 363 31.52 -13.66 23.84
CA ALA A 363 30.17 -13.98 23.39
C ALA A 363 29.09 -13.44 24.33
N GLY A 364 27.92 -13.13 23.77
CA GLY A 364 26.71 -12.85 24.54
C GLY A 364 25.74 -11.96 23.78
N CYS A 365 25.01 -12.50 22.80
CA CYS A 365 23.85 -11.81 22.23
C CYS A 365 22.61 -12.14 23.06
N TRP A 366 22.21 -11.20 23.92
CA TRP A 366 20.86 -11.10 24.45
C TRP A 366 19.93 -10.63 23.32
N CYS A 367 18.91 -11.43 23.00
CA CYS A 367 17.78 -11.00 22.19
C CYS A 367 16.72 -10.44 23.14
N ASP A 368 16.56 -9.12 23.15
CA ASP A 368 15.34 -8.50 23.68
C ASP A 368 14.17 -8.95 22.80
N SER A 369 13.24 -9.62 23.47
CA SER A 369 12.00 -10.14 22.92
C SER A 369 10.99 -9.01 22.71
N GLU A 370 10.71 -8.66 21.45
CA GLU A 370 9.38 -8.21 21.05
C GLU A 370 8.95 -9.01 19.81
N PRO A 371 7.74 -9.59 19.81
CA PRO A 371 7.30 -10.44 18.71
C PRO A 371 7.01 -9.56 17.48
N ALA A 372 7.84 -9.71 16.45
CA ALA A 372 7.47 -9.33 15.10
C ALA A 372 6.33 -10.27 14.65
N ILE A 373 5.10 -9.81 14.82
CA ILE A 373 3.92 -10.42 14.21
C ILE A 373 4.04 -10.17 12.71
N LEU A 374 4.39 -11.22 11.96
CA LEU A 374 4.27 -11.29 10.51
C LEU A 374 2.82 -11.46 10.08
#